data_AF-A0A7S2QF51-F1
#
_entry.id   AF-A0A7S2QF51-F1
#
_cell.length_a   1.000
_cell.length_b   1.000
_cell.length_c   1.000
_cell.angle_alpha   90.00
_cell.angle_beta   90.00
_cell.angle_gamma   90.00
#
_symmetry.space_group_name_H-M   'P 1'
#
loop_
_entity.id
_entity.type
_entity.pdbx_description
1 polymer ?
#
loop_
_entity_poly.entity_id
_entity_poly.type
_entity_poly.pdbx_seq_one_letter_code
_entity_poly.pdbx_strand_id
1 'polypeptide(L)'
;WLKQHLLLGARTSAGLAACWPLPGAMALVSPYQVQGKWQHSSGGEIEVSVDSSGSKVVINHPTVGKQTLDVAKFCQGEGMDYFGFKGKLEGNKISWNNGVTWTKVA
;
A
#
# COMPACT_ATOMS: atom_id res chain seq x y z
N TRP A 1 53.96 37.52 -6.76
CA TRP A 1 53.82 36.49 -5.72
C TRP A 1 52.69 36.90 -4.78
N LEU A 2 51.71 35.99 -4.63
CA LEU A 2 50.38 36.13 -4.00
C LEU A 2 50.38 36.63 -2.54
N LYS A 3 49.32 37.36 -2.13
CA LYS A 3 48.20 36.80 -1.32
C LYS A 3 47.08 37.82 -1.08
N GLN A 4 45.85 37.37 -1.36
CA GLN A 4 44.58 38.08 -1.25
C GLN A 4 43.84 37.76 0.07
N HIS A 5 42.85 38.61 0.32
CA HIS A 5 41.93 38.79 1.45
C HIS A 5 41.21 37.57 2.07
N LEU A 6 41.07 37.63 3.39
CA LEU A 6 39.85 37.67 4.22
C LEU A 6 38.57 36.93 3.73
N LEU A 7 38.06 35.97 4.52
CA LEU A 7 36.76 36.04 5.26
C LEU A 7 36.21 34.64 5.65
N LEU A 8 35.65 34.61 6.87
CA LEU A 8 34.62 33.72 7.46
C LEU A 8 34.87 32.20 7.64
N GLY A 9 34.84 31.80 8.92
CA GLY A 9 34.42 30.48 9.40
C GLY A 9 34.44 30.49 10.94
N ALA A 10 33.56 29.87 11.70
CA ALA A 10 32.30 29.19 11.42
C ALA A 10 31.50 29.14 12.74
N ARG A 11 30.20 29.42 12.64
CA ARG A 11 29.04 28.83 13.34
C ARG A 11 29.14 28.52 14.84
N THR A 12 28.42 29.32 15.61
CA THR A 12 27.87 29.01 16.93
C THR A 12 26.60 28.14 16.82
N SER A 13 26.65 27.03 17.57
CA SER A 13 25.61 26.44 18.44
C SER A 13 24.22 25.99 17.94
N ALA A 14 23.89 24.79 18.44
CA ALA A 14 22.62 24.32 18.98
C ALA A 14 21.59 23.69 18.03
N GLY A 15 21.13 22.50 18.45
CA GLY A 15 19.97 21.83 17.87
C GLY A 15 19.99 20.33 18.11
N LEU A 16 19.80 19.89 19.35
CA LEU A 16 19.32 18.52 19.61
C LEU A 16 17.94 18.41 18.98
N ALA A 17 17.86 17.87 17.77
CA ALA A 17 16.60 17.56 17.13
C ALA A 17 15.94 16.42 17.94
N ALA A 18 14.89 16.78 18.68
CA ALA A 18 13.98 15.83 19.27
C ALA A 18 13.34 15.00 18.15
N CYS A 19 13.80 13.75 17.99
CA CYS A 19 13.12 12.76 17.16
C CYS A 19 11.83 12.35 17.89
N TRP A 20 10.77 13.14 17.73
CA TRP A 20 9.44 12.65 18.04
C TRP A 20 9.10 11.55 17.02
N PRO A 21 8.71 10.34 17.44
CA PRO A 21 8.11 9.40 16.51
C PRO A 21 6.83 10.07 16.01
N LEU A 22 6.79 10.39 14.72
CA LEU A 22 5.56 10.79 14.05
C LEU A 22 4.50 9.71 14.39
N PRO A 23 3.28 10.07 14.82
CA PRO A 23 2.20 9.10 14.93
C PRO A 23 2.14 8.37 13.58
N GLY A 24 2.27 7.04 13.64
CA GLY A 24 2.69 6.21 12.53
C GLY A 24 2.13 6.67 11.20
N ALA A 25 2.99 6.70 10.17
CA ALA A 25 2.53 6.56 8.80
C ALA A 25 1.83 5.19 8.72
N MET A 26 0.57 5.14 9.15
CA MET A 26 -0.30 3.98 9.08
C MET A 26 -0.41 3.70 7.58
N ALA A 27 0.22 2.61 7.15
CA ALA A 27 0.44 2.34 5.74
C ALA A 27 -0.93 2.17 5.07
N LEU A 28 -1.35 3.21 4.34
CA LEU A 28 -2.55 3.17 3.55
C LEU A 28 -2.39 2.07 2.51
N VAL A 29 -3.36 1.15 2.43
CA VAL A 29 -3.30 0.08 1.43
C VAL A 29 -3.45 0.72 0.06
N SER A 30 -2.41 0.57 -0.77
CA SER A 30 -2.43 1.07 -2.14
C SER A 30 -3.01 0.01 -3.08
N PRO A 31 -3.86 0.37 -4.06
CA PRO A 31 -4.35 -0.57 -5.07
C PRO A 31 -3.21 -1.23 -5.86
N TYR A 32 -2.05 -0.57 -5.98
CA TYR A 32 -0.88 -1.11 -6.67
C TYR A 32 -0.15 -2.19 -5.86
N GLN A 33 -0.27 -2.21 -4.53
CA GLN A 33 0.30 -3.28 -3.72
C GLN A 33 -0.50 -4.59 -3.84
N VAL A 34 -1.82 -4.43 -3.95
CA VAL A 34 -2.78 -5.53 -4.10
C VAL A 34 -2.94 -5.98 -5.56
N GLN A 35 -2.40 -5.23 -6.52
CA GLN A 35 -2.34 -5.65 -7.91
C GLN A 35 -1.50 -6.93 -8.08
N GLY A 36 -1.96 -7.81 -8.95
CA GLY A 36 -1.30 -9.06 -9.31
C GLY A 36 -2.23 -10.27 -9.22
N LYS A 37 -1.63 -11.45 -9.32
CA LYS A 37 -2.32 -12.73 -9.19
C LYS A 37 -2.29 -13.22 -7.74
N TRP A 38 -3.40 -13.79 -7.30
CA TRP A 38 -3.61 -14.21 -5.93
C TRP A 38 -4.25 -15.59 -5.89
N GLN A 39 -3.69 -16.49 -5.10
CA GLN A 39 -4.24 -17.81 -4.83
C GLN A 39 -5.30 -17.71 -3.73
N HIS A 40 -6.54 -18.11 -4.03
CA HIS A 40 -7.60 -18.21 -3.04
C HIS A 40 -7.41 -19.46 -2.16
N SER A 41 -7.64 -19.34 -0.85
CA SER A 41 -7.50 -20.44 0.13
C SER A 41 -8.39 -21.67 -0.15
N SER A 42 -9.59 -21.48 -0.69
CA SER A 42 -10.47 -22.56 -1.15
C SER A 42 -10.10 -23.15 -2.53
N GLY A 43 -9.03 -22.65 -3.16
CA GLY A 43 -8.63 -23.00 -4.52
C GLY A 43 -9.07 -21.97 -5.57
N GLY A 44 -8.34 -21.93 -6.68
CA GLY A 44 -8.53 -20.97 -7.77
C GLY A 44 -7.62 -19.74 -7.70
N GLU A 45 -7.30 -19.17 -8.86
CA GLU A 45 -6.48 -17.97 -9.02
C GLU A 45 -7.39 -16.76 -9.25
N ILE A 46 -7.12 -15.68 -8.52
CA ILE A 46 -7.79 -14.39 -8.61
C ILE A 46 -6.81 -13.42 -9.24
N GLU A 47 -7.25 -12.68 -10.24
CA GLU A 47 -6.44 -11.63 -10.85
C GLU A 47 -6.97 -10.27 -10.43
N VAL A 48 -6.09 -9.46 -9.81
CA VAL A 48 -6.39 -8.10 -9.40
C VAL A 48 -5.62 -7.15 -10.31
N SER A 49 -6.35 -6.36 -11.07
CA SER A 49 -5.83 -5.33 -11.97
C SER A 49 -6.35 -3.96 -11.58
N VAL A 50 -5.58 -2.92 -11.84
CA VAL A 50 -6.01 -1.53 -11.68
C VAL A 50 -6.25 -0.95 -13.07
N ASP A 51 -7.34 -0.21 -13.23
CA ASP A 51 -7.64 0.51 -14.48
C ASP A 51 -6.52 1.51 -14.82
N SER A 52 -6.37 1.85 -16.11
CA SER A 52 -5.36 2.81 -16.56
C SER A 52 -5.47 4.19 -15.88
N SER A 53 -6.67 4.53 -15.41
CA SER A 53 -6.93 5.78 -14.68
C SER A 53 -6.48 5.73 -13.21
N GLY A 54 -6.17 4.55 -12.66
CA GLY A 54 -5.85 4.38 -11.23
C GLY A 54 -7.05 4.53 -10.29
N SER A 55 -8.25 4.77 -10.81
CA SER A 55 -9.46 5.06 -10.01
C SER A 55 -10.29 3.82 -9.70
N LYS A 56 -10.11 2.73 -10.46
CA LYS A 56 -10.91 1.51 -10.36
C LYS A 56 -10.02 0.27 -10.26
N VAL A 57 -10.44 -0.68 -9.44
CA VAL A 57 -9.85 -2.02 -9.32
C VAL A 57 -10.78 -3.03 -10.00
N VAL A 58 -10.20 -3.87 -10.83
CA VAL A 58 -10.84 -4.96 -11.52
C VAL A 58 -10.35 -6.26 -10.91
N ILE A 59 -11.26 -7.02 -10.31
CA ILE A 59 -10.97 -8.28 -9.64
C ILE A 59 -11.67 -9.38 -10.43
N ASN A 60 -10.89 -10.27 -11.03
CA ASN A 60 -11.40 -11.45 -11.74
C ASN A 60 -11.33 -12.66 -10.83
N HIS A 61 -12.48 -13.15 -10.38
CA HIS A 61 -12.58 -14.31 -9.49
C HIS A 61 -13.17 -15.51 -10.25
N PRO A 62 -12.64 -16.74 -10.06
CA PRO A 62 -13.05 -17.89 -10.86
C PRO A 62 -14.53 -18.29 -10.66
N THR A 63 -15.08 -18.07 -9.47
CA THR A 63 -16.48 -18.41 -9.14
C THR A 63 -17.47 -17.24 -9.25
N VAL A 64 -17.12 -16.02 -8.81
CA VAL A 64 -18.02 -14.85 -8.87
C VAL A 64 -17.82 -13.99 -10.13
N GLY A 65 -16.85 -14.34 -10.97
CA GLY A 65 -16.55 -13.63 -12.21
C GLY A 65 -15.79 -12.32 -12.00
N LYS A 66 -15.86 -11.46 -13.03
CA LYS A 66 -15.19 -10.15 -13.06
C LYS A 66 -16.01 -9.10 -12.32
N GLN A 67 -15.37 -8.46 -11.34
CA GLN A 67 -15.93 -7.39 -10.53
C GLN A 67 -15.11 -6.11 -10.70
N THR A 68 -15.79 -4.97 -10.87
CA THR A 68 -15.13 -3.66 -10.99
C THR A 68 -15.59 -2.76 -9.85
N LEU A 69 -14.64 -2.24 -9.09
CA LEU A 69 -14.86 -1.45 -7.88
C LEU A 69 -14.06 -0.16 -7.94
N ASP A 70 -14.53 0.91 -7.30
CA ASP A 70 -13.69 2.11 -7.13
C ASP A 70 -12.60 1.85 -6.10
N VAL A 71 -11.38 2.32 -6.35
CA VAL A 71 -10.24 2.19 -5.44
C VAL A 71 -10.57 2.76 -4.06
N ALA A 72 -11.26 3.90 -4.00
CA ALA A 72 -11.66 4.51 -2.72
C ALA A 72 -12.65 3.66 -1.91
N LYS A 73 -13.40 2.76 -2.56
CA LYS A 73 -14.27 1.80 -1.87
C LYS A 73 -13.52 0.54 -1.48
N PHE A 74 -12.59 0.10 -2.32
CA PHE A 74 -11.82 -1.12 -2.12
C PHE A 74 -10.70 -0.96 -1.09
N CYS A 75 -9.94 0.13 -1.14
CA CYS A 75 -8.86 0.45 -0.21
C CYS A 75 -9.37 1.47 0.80
N GLN A 76 -9.75 1.00 2.00
CA GLN A 76 -10.29 1.84 3.06
C GLN A 76 -9.23 2.04 4.15
N GLY A 77 -8.45 3.11 4.02
CA GLY A 77 -7.41 3.45 5.00
C GLY A 77 -6.36 2.34 5.11
N GLU A 78 -6.31 1.71 6.29
CA GLU A 78 -5.37 0.64 6.62
C GLU A 78 -5.80 -0.76 6.13
N GLY A 79 -7.03 -0.86 5.61
CA GLY A 79 -7.63 -2.13 5.22
C GLY A 79 -8.24 -2.08 3.84
N MET A 80 -8.94 -3.16 3.53
CA MET A 80 -9.63 -3.35 2.27
C MET A 80 -11.09 -3.69 2.54
N ASP A 81 -11.99 -3.28 1.66
CA ASP A 81 -13.38 -3.71 1.64
C ASP A 81 -13.70 -4.31 0.28
N TYR A 82 -14.03 -5.59 0.27
CA TYR A 82 -14.45 -6.31 -0.92
C TYR A 82 -15.87 -6.83 -0.68
N PHE A 83 -16.87 -6.08 -1.16
CA PHE A 83 -18.29 -6.40 -0.99
C PHE A 83 -18.70 -6.62 0.48
N GLY A 84 -18.19 -5.78 1.39
CA GLY A 84 -18.45 -5.87 2.83
C GLY A 84 -17.56 -6.85 3.58
N PHE A 85 -16.70 -7.61 2.88
CA PHE A 85 -15.63 -8.38 3.51
C PHE A 85 -14.43 -7.48 3.76
N LYS A 86 -14.02 -7.39 5.03
CA LYS A 86 -12.90 -6.57 5.46
C LYS A 86 -11.61 -7.37 5.35
N GLY A 87 -10.67 -6.85 4.57
CA GLY A 87 -9.36 -7.44 4.31
C GLY A 87 -8.24 -6.67 4.98
N LYS A 88 -7.20 -7.39 5.41
CA LYS A 88 -5.93 -6.82 5.86
C LYS A 88 -4.81 -7.34 4.96
N LEU A 89 -4.01 -6.44 4.39
CA LEU A 89 -2.84 -6.78 3.60
C LEU A 89 -1.60 -6.88 4.51
N GLU A 90 -0.93 -8.03 4.46
CA GLU A 90 0.30 -8.33 5.20
C GLU A 90 1.33 -8.91 4.22
N GLY A 91 2.11 -8.03 3.58
CA GLY A 91 3.10 -8.42 2.58
C GLY A 91 2.47 -9.05 1.34
N ASN A 92 2.63 -10.37 1.20
CA ASN A 92 2.08 -11.17 0.10
C ASN A 92 0.80 -11.92 0.47
N LYS A 93 0.15 -11.59 1.60
CA LYS A 93 -1.06 -12.27 2.06
C LYS A 93 -2.15 -11.24 2.37
N ILE A 94 -3.39 -11.52 1.94
CA ILE A 94 -4.58 -10.78 2.36
C ILE A 94 -5.44 -11.72 3.21
N SER A 95 -5.73 -11.30 4.44
CA SER A 95 -6.61 -12.02 5.36
C SER A 95 -7.97 -11.33 5.41
N TRP A 96 -9.03 -12.04 5.04
CA TRP A 96 -10.41 -11.52 5.05
C TRP A 96 -11.14 -11.94 6.33
N ASN A 97 -12.07 -11.10 6.81
CA ASN A 97 -12.85 -11.33 8.02
C ASN A 97 -13.85 -12.50 7.95
N ASN A 98 -14.04 -13.10 6.78
CA ASN A 98 -14.80 -14.33 6.58
C ASN A 98 -13.95 -15.61 6.66
N GLY A 99 -12.67 -15.49 7.04
CA GLY A 99 -11.72 -16.59 7.14
C GLY A 99 -11.01 -16.94 5.82
N VAL A 100 -11.40 -16.33 4.70
CA VAL A 100 -10.70 -16.49 3.43
C VAL A 100 -9.34 -15.83 3.50
N THR A 101 -8.35 -16.50 2.92
CA THR A 101 -7.02 -15.91 2.67
C THR A 101 -6.74 -15.89 1.19
N TRP A 102 -6.15 -14.79 0.71
CA TRP A 102 -5.54 -14.70 -0.62
C TRP A 102 -4.03 -14.61 -0.47
N THR A 103 -3.27 -15.43 -1.22
CA THR A 103 -1.80 -15.42 -1.19
C THR A 103 -1.26 -15.01 -2.55
N LYS A 104 -0.40 -14.00 -2.61
CA LYS A 104 0.14 -13.50 -3.88
C LYS A 104 0.93 -14.61 -4.56
N VAL A 105 0.62 -14.85 -5.82
CA VAL A 105 1.38 -15.75 -6.69
C VAL A 105 2.61 -14.97 -7.15
N ALA A 106 3.80 -15.52 -6.90
CA ALA A 106 5.08 -14.89 -7.20
C ALA A 106 5.28 -14.66 -8.71
#